data_AF-A0A3M1N1P6-F1
#
_entry.id   AF-A0A3M1N1P6-F1
#
_cell.length_a   1.000
_cell.length_b   1.000
_cell.length_c   1.000
_cell.angle_alpha   90.00
_cell.angle_beta   90.00
_cell.angle_gamma   90.00
#
_symmetry.space_group_name_H-M   'P 1'
#
loop_
_entity.id
_entity.type
_entity.pdbx_description
1 polymer ?
#
loop_
_entity_poly.entity_id
_entity_poly.type
_entity_poly.pdbx_seq_one_letter_code
_entity_poly.pdbx_strand_id
1 'polypeptide(L)'
;MFGFKLRLADSTWLDLTPYVESVQIDQGIRAPNDFVAAPCLCQITLDNQDRRFTPNNTASPLCGVCEPGQGVIVQYDSRTLFVGYLRNVDVDSGRYGSQRAYF
;
A
#
# COMPACT_ATOMS: atom_id res chain seq x y z
N MET A 1 -1.50 -15.55 -4.94
CA MET A 1 -0.93 -14.75 -3.84
C MET A 1 -0.81 -13.29 -4.28
N PHE A 2 -1.27 -12.35 -3.45
CA PHE A 2 -1.09 -10.91 -3.72
C PHE A 2 0.37 -10.54 -3.46
N GLY A 3 0.98 -9.83 -4.40
CA GLY A 3 2.29 -9.23 -4.26
C GLY A 3 2.21 -7.72 -4.29
N PHE A 4 3.03 -7.06 -3.48
CA PHE A 4 3.11 -5.61 -3.44
C PHE A 4 4.56 -5.16 -3.50
N LYS A 5 4.85 -4.25 -4.43
CA LYS A 5 6.17 -3.67 -4.63
C LYS A 5 6.09 -2.15 -4.62
N LEU A 6 6.95 -1.55 -3.82
CA LEU A 6 7.11 -0.11 -3.71
C LEU A 6 8.43 0.30 -4.38
N ARG A 7 8.39 1.36 -5.19
CA ARG A 7 9.60 1.92 -5.80
C ARG A 7 10.30 2.85 -4.80
N LEU A 8 11.56 2.55 -4.50
CA LEU A 8 12.41 3.37 -3.65
C LEU A 8 13.05 4.52 -4.44
N ALA A 9 13.60 5.50 -3.72
CA ALA A 9 14.24 6.68 -4.31
C ALA A 9 15.44 6.34 -5.20
N ASP A 10 16.16 5.25 -4.90
CA ASP A 10 17.26 4.72 -5.70
C ASP A 10 16.80 3.94 -6.95
N SER A 11 15.49 3.99 -7.28
CA SER A 11 14.84 3.25 -8.36
C SER A 11 14.83 1.73 -8.22
N THR A 12 15.16 1.19 -7.04
CA THR A 12 14.96 -0.22 -6.73
C THR A 12 13.51 -0.50 -6.32
N TRP A 13 13.11 -1.78 -6.39
CA TRP A 13 11.79 -2.23 -5.95
C TRP A 13 11.93 -2.94 -4.60
N LEU A 14 11.28 -2.40 -3.58
CA LEU A 14 11.12 -3.06 -2.29
C LEU A 14 9.93 -4.02 -2.37
N ASP A 15 10.18 -5.30 -2.13
CA ASP A 15 9.14 -6.32 -2.09
C ASP A 15 8.53 -6.40 -0.68
N LEU A 16 7.26 -6.05 -0.57
CA LEU A 16 6.48 -6.06 0.67
C LEU A 16 5.43 -7.18 0.67
N THR A 17 5.45 -8.06 -0.34
CA THR A 17 4.56 -9.22 -0.47
C THR A 17 4.41 -10.04 0.81
N PRO A 18 5.49 -10.34 1.59
CA PRO A 18 5.35 -11.14 2.82
C PRO A 18 4.50 -10.48 3.92
N TYR A 19 4.27 -9.17 3.83
CA TYR A 19 3.57 -8.39 4.83
C TYR A 19 2.16 -7.98 4.39
N VAL A 20 1.72 -8.34 3.19
CA VAL A 20 0.41 -7.98 2.68
C VAL A 20 -0.67 -8.75 3.43
N GLU A 21 -1.49 -8.04 4.22
CA GLU A 21 -2.67 -8.60 4.87
C GLU A 21 -3.89 -8.53 3.95
N SER A 22 -4.10 -7.39 3.29
CA SER A 22 -5.21 -7.22 2.36
C SER A 22 -4.90 -6.22 1.24
N VAL A 23 -5.58 -6.40 0.11
CA VAL A 23 -5.51 -5.50 -1.05
C VAL A 23 -6.94 -5.26 -1.51
N GLN A 24 -7.34 -4.00 -1.58
CA GLN A 24 -8.59 -3.55 -2.17
C GLN A 24 -8.27 -2.67 -3.39
N ILE A 25 -8.84 -3.00 -4.54
CA ILE A 25 -8.70 -2.19 -5.76
C ILE A 25 -10.10 -1.82 -6.21
N ASP A 26 -10.40 -0.52 -6.15
CA ASP A 26 -11.65 0.04 -6.62
C ASP A 26 -11.42 0.71 -7.97
N GLN A 27 -12.06 0.20 -9.02
CA GLN A 27 -12.01 0.77 -10.36
C GLN A 27 -13.42 0.97 -10.93
N GLY A 28 -13.64 2.09 -11.61
CA GLY A 28 -14.83 2.32 -12.43
C GLY A 28 -15.91 3.19 -11.78
N ILE A 29 -17.16 2.94 -12.16
CA ILE A 29 -18.36 3.67 -11.75
C ILE A 29 -18.80 3.13 -10.38
N ARG A 30 -18.74 3.95 -9.34
CA ARG A 30 -18.97 3.51 -7.94
C ARG A 30 -20.44 3.49 -7.55
N ALA A 31 -21.28 4.23 -8.26
CA ALA A 31 -22.72 4.29 -8.04
C ALA A 31 -23.51 4.28 -9.36
N PRO A 32 -24.76 3.79 -9.39
CA PRO A 32 -25.59 3.76 -10.61
C PRO A 32 -25.76 5.11 -11.32
N ASN A 33 -25.51 6.22 -10.60
CA ASN A 33 -25.68 7.58 -11.09
C ASN A 33 -24.35 8.30 -11.32
N ASP A 34 -23.20 7.60 -11.23
CA ASP A 34 -21.90 8.18 -11.54
C ASP A 34 -21.76 8.30 -13.06
N PHE A 35 -21.82 9.52 -13.57
CA PHE A 35 -21.63 9.82 -14.99
C PHE A 35 -20.15 9.79 -15.42
N VAL A 36 -19.23 9.68 -14.47
CA VAL A 36 -17.78 9.67 -14.68
C VAL A 36 -17.18 8.52 -13.88
N ALA A 37 -16.30 7.74 -14.52
CA ALA A 37 -15.56 6.71 -13.81
C ALA A 37 -14.67 7.36 -12.74
N ALA A 38 -14.78 6.89 -11.50
CA ALA A 38 -13.93 7.34 -10.42
C ALA A 38 -12.47 6.94 -10.70
N PRO A 39 -11.48 7.71 -10.22
CA PRO A 39 -10.09 7.30 -10.29
C PRO A 39 -9.92 5.93 -9.63
N CYS A 40 -9.06 5.11 -10.23
CA CYS A 40 -8.69 3.82 -9.67
C CYS A 40 -7.97 4.05 -8.34
N LEU A 41 -8.54 3.57 -7.25
CA LEU A 41 -7.92 3.64 -5.92
C LEU A 41 -7.51 2.23 -5.53
N CYS A 42 -6.24 2.05 -5.17
CA CYS A 42 -5.75 0.82 -4.59
C CYS A 42 -5.40 1.10 -3.15
N GLN A 43 -6.10 0.43 -2.24
CA GLN A 43 -5.77 0.41 -0.84
C GLN A 43 -5.09 -0.90 -0.46
N ILE A 44 -4.00 -0.79 0.28
CA ILE A 44 -3.22 -1.94 0.72
C ILE A 44 -3.19 -1.92 2.24
N THR A 45 -3.17 -3.08 2.87
CA THR A 45 -2.94 -3.20 4.31
C THR A 45 -1.76 -4.08 4.54
N LEU A 46 -0.78 -3.56 5.29
CA LEU A 46 0.39 -4.32 5.70
C LEU A 46 0.27 -4.70 7.17
N ASP A 47 0.65 -5.95 7.47
CA ASP A 47 0.80 -6.43 8.83
C ASP A 47 1.96 -5.71 9.52
N ASN A 48 1.66 -5.13 10.68
CA ASN A 48 2.61 -4.36 11.48
C ASN A 48 2.73 -4.89 12.92
N GLN A 49 2.43 -6.18 13.18
CA GLN A 49 2.51 -6.75 14.53
C GLN A 49 3.87 -6.53 15.23
N ASP A 50 4.98 -6.56 14.47
CA ASP A 50 6.33 -6.33 14.99
C ASP A 50 6.69 -4.84 15.17
N ARG A 51 5.74 -3.92 14.98
CA ARG A 51 5.99 -2.46 14.91
C ARG A 51 7.01 -2.09 13.82
N ARG A 52 7.18 -2.96 12.82
CA ARG A 52 8.15 -2.85 11.74
C ARG A 52 7.96 -1.59 10.90
N PHE A 53 6.74 -1.09 10.78
CA PHE A 53 6.35 0.08 9.99
C PHE A 53 5.94 1.27 10.87
N THR A 54 6.29 1.24 12.15
CA THR A 54 6.03 2.36 13.08
C THR A 54 6.96 3.53 12.78
N PRO A 55 6.51 4.80 12.82
CA PRO A 55 7.34 5.96 12.47
C PRO A 55 8.66 6.08 13.25
N ASN A 56 8.67 5.63 14.51
CA ASN A 56 9.86 5.68 15.37
C ASN A 56 10.86 4.54 15.10
N ASN A 57 10.53 3.59 14.23
CA ASN A 57 11.43 2.52 13.84
C ASN A 57 12.25 2.96 12.62
N THR A 58 13.41 3.56 12.87
CA THR A 58 14.32 4.01 11.80
C THR A 58 14.95 2.86 11.02
N ALA A 59 14.88 1.63 11.53
CA ALA A 59 15.26 0.41 10.81
C ALA A 59 14.12 -0.15 9.95
N SER A 60 12.95 0.51 9.92
CA SER A 60 11.84 0.10 9.06
C SER A 60 12.27 0.16 7.60
N PRO A 61 11.93 -0.87 6.79
CA PRO A 61 12.06 -0.80 5.34
C PRO A 61 11.26 0.34 4.72
N LEU A 62 10.28 0.89 5.44
CA LEU A 62 9.44 2.00 5.03
C LEU A 62 9.87 3.36 5.62
N CYS A 63 10.89 3.40 6.49
CA CYS A 63 11.35 4.65 7.09
C CYS A 63 12.01 5.53 6.02
N GLY A 64 11.49 6.76 5.85
CA GLY A 64 12.03 7.73 4.89
C GLY A 64 11.78 7.38 3.41
N VAL A 65 10.99 6.34 3.14
CA VAL A 65 10.68 5.88 1.76
C VAL A 65 9.18 5.75 1.52
N CYS A 66 8.36 6.42 2.32
CA CYS A 66 6.91 6.52 2.20
C CYS A 66 6.53 7.97 1.86
N GLU A 67 7.11 8.49 0.79
CA GLU A 67 6.83 9.83 0.27
C GLU A 67 5.76 9.78 -0.82
N PRO A 68 4.80 10.72 -0.81
CA PRO A 68 3.83 10.85 -1.90
C PRO A 68 4.53 10.96 -3.26
N GLY A 69 4.01 10.25 -4.26
CA GLY A 69 4.54 10.22 -5.62
C GLY A 69 5.47 9.05 -5.93
N GLN A 70 5.78 8.18 -4.97
CA GLN A 70 6.53 6.95 -5.27
C GLN A 70 5.70 5.95 -6.08
N GLY A 71 6.33 5.35 -7.09
CA GLY A 71 5.66 4.35 -7.94
C GLY A 71 5.33 3.07 -7.15
N VAL A 72 4.14 2.53 -7.39
CA VAL A 72 3.67 1.28 -6.77
C VAL A 72 3.20 0.30 -7.82
N ILE A 73 3.45 -0.99 -7.56
CA ILE A 73 2.95 -2.10 -8.36
C ILE A 73 2.29 -3.12 -7.44
N VAL A 74 1.06 -3.50 -7.77
CA VAL A 74 0.36 -4.62 -7.14
C VAL A 74 0.19 -5.74 -8.14
N GLN A 75 0.53 -6.94 -7.71
CA GLN A 75 0.48 -8.15 -8.52
C GLN A 75 -0.38 -9.21 -7.84
N TYR A 76 -0.95 -10.12 -8.63
CA TYR A 76 -1.56 -11.36 -8.14
C TYR A 76 -1.16 -12.49 -9.09
N ASP A 77 -0.51 -13.53 -8.56
CA ASP A 77 0.01 -14.67 -9.34
C ASP A 77 0.81 -14.20 -10.57
N SER A 78 1.77 -13.30 -10.33
CA SER A 78 2.66 -12.69 -11.34
C SER A 78 2.00 -11.80 -12.39
N ARG A 79 0.68 -11.57 -12.30
CA ARG A 79 -0.04 -10.61 -13.14
C ARG A 79 -0.14 -9.27 -12.43
N THR A 80 0.17 -8.19 -13.14
CA THR A 80 -0.01 -6.84 -12.60
C THR A 80 -1.49 -6.47 -12.57
N LEU A 81 -2.02 -6.20 -11.38
CA LEU A 81 -3.40 -5.76 -11.17
C LEU A 81 -3.51 -4.23 -11.10
N PHE A 82 -2.48 -3.57 -10.57
CA PHE A 82 -2.47 -2.12 -10.42
C PHE A 82 -1.05 -1.57 -10.59
N VAL A 83 -0.97 -0.41 -11.25
CA VAL A 83 0.22 0.44 -11.32
C VAL A 83 -0.23 1.85 -11.02
N GLY A 84 0.47 2.52 -10.11
CA GLY A 84 0.11 3.87 -9.73
C GLY A 84 1.21 4.55 -8.93
N TYR A 85 0.80 5.60 -8.21
CA TYR A 85 1.68 6.35 -7.33
C TYR A 85 1.09 6.38 -5.93
N LEU A 86 1.97 6.28 -4.94
CA LEU A 86 1.63 6.42 -3.54
C LEU A 86 1.07 7.81 -3.29
N ARG A 87 -0.12 7.88 -2.66
CA ARG A 87 -0.79 9.17 -2.40
C ARG A 87 -0.67 9.59 -0.94
N ASN A 88 -0.96 8.67 -0.04
CA ASN A 88 -0.87 8.88 1.40
C ASN A 88 -0.38 7.57 2.06
N VAL A 89 0.17 7.68 3.27
CA VAL A 89 0.50 6.53 4.11
C VAL A 89 -0.04 6.81 5.50
N ASP A 90 -1.06 6.05 5.89
CA ASP A 90 -1.64 6.14 7.22
C ASP A 90 -1.17 4.94 8.04
N VAL A 91 -0.36 5.21 9.07
CA VAL A 91 0.05 4.19 10.03
C VAL A 91 -0.94 4.19 11.18
N ASP A 92 -1.88 3.23 11.19
CA ASP A 92 -2.62 2.96 12.42
C ASP A 92 -1.69 2.21 13.37
N SER A 93 -1.15 2.94 14.34
CA SER A 93 -0.37 2.37 15.45
C SER A 93 -1.21 1.48 16.38
N GLY A 94 -2.50 1.26 16.09
CA GLY A 94 -3.43 0.50 16.90
C GLY A 94 -3.48 1.07 18.31
N ARG A 95 -4.51 1.86 18.60
CA ARG A 95 -4.93 2.02 20.00
C ARG A 95 -5.20 0.60 20.55
N TYR A 96 -4.22 0.03 21.25
CA TYR A 96 -4.37 -1.08 22.19
C TYR A 96 -5.10 -2.36 21.71
N GLY A 97 -4.80 -2.92 20.54
CA GLY A 97 -5.22 -4.32 20.31
C GLY A 97 -5.18 -4.89 18.90
N SER A 98 -5.09 -4.07 17.85
CA SER A 98 -4.98 -4.54 16.47
C SER A 98 -4.34 -3.43 15.65
N GLN A 99 -3.12 -3.65 15.12
CA GLN A 99 -2.35 -2.64 14.38
C GLN A 99 -2.46 -2.96 12.88
N ARG A 100 -3.16 -2.12 12.10
CA ARG A 100 -3.32 -2.28 10.64
C ARG A 100 -2.90 -1.01 9.91
N ALA A 101 -1.93 -1.06 9.02
CA ALA A 101 -1.60 0.10 8.18
C ALA A 101 -2.55 0.19 6.98
N TYR A 102 -2.98 1.40 6.58
CA TYR A 102 -3.79 1.62 5.38
C TYR A 102 -3.00 2.43 4.36
N PHE A 103 -2.96 1.95 3.13
CA PHE A 103 -2.40 2.62 1.96
C PHE A 103 -3.52 2.99 0.99
#